data_AF-A0A935AIR9-F1
#
_entry.id   AF-A0A935AIR9-F1
#
_cell.length_a   1.000
_cell.length_b   1.000
_cell.length_c   1.000
_cell.angle_alpha   90.00
_cell.angle_beta   90.00
_cell.angle_gamma   90.00
#
_symmetry.space_group_name_H-M   'P 1'
#
loop_
_entity.id
_entity.type
_entity.pdbx_description
1 polymer ?
#
loop_
_entity_poly.entity_id
_entity_poly.type
_entity_poly.pdbx_seq_one_letter_code
_entity_poly.pdbx_strand_id
1 'polypeptide(L)'
;MKSNIKFNWSISVLTIMLNGILTFICLSEYYLVGILKNTKGYPFGGEGSTPWYYKTAEMYANVNLGFGFVFLVSFLTAIWATIKSNNKLVFFTCIWTILLILIMMVTGQER
;
A
#
# COMPACT_ATOMS: atom_id res chain seq x y z
N MET A 1 -23.78 -6.75 26.89
CA MET A 1 -22.48 -7.15 27.46
C MET A 1 -21.39 -6.23 26.88
N LYS A 2 -20.84 -5.28 27.65
CA LYS A 2 -19.66 -4.50 27.18
C LYS A 2 -18.43 -5.38 27.39
N SER A 3 -17.89 -5.97 26.33
CA SER A 3 -16.66 -6.75 26.45
C SER A 3 -15.50 -5.82 26.81
N ASN A 4 -14.80 -6.10 27.91
CA ASN A 4 -13.57 -5.42 28.33
C ASN A 4 -12.38 -5.86 27.45
N ILE A 5 -12.45 -5.59 26.14
CA ILE A 5 -11.36 -5.89 25.22
C ILE A 5 -10.29 -4.80 25.41
N LYS A 6 -9.16 -5.17 26.01
CA LYS A 6 -7.98 -4.29 26.10
C LYS A 6 -7.51 -3.88 24.70
N PHE A 7 -6.97 -2.68 24.57
CA PHE A 7 -6.44 -2.21 23.28
C PHE A 7 -5.26 -3.08 22.83
N ASN A 8 -5.26 -3.52 21.57
CA ASN A 8 -4.20 -4.39 21.04
C ASN A 8 -3.13 -3.55 20.32
N TRP A 9 -2.14 -3.13 21.09
CA TRP A 9 -1.00 -2.34 20.61
C TRP A 9 -0.19 -3.06 19.52
N SER A 10 0.01 -4.37 19.64
CA SER A 10 0.82 -5.12 18.67
C SER A 10 0.22 -5.08 17.26
N ILE A 11 -1.10 -5.31 17.14
CA ILE A 11 -1.78 -5.23 15.84
C ILE A 11 -1.75 -3.80 15.30
N SER A 12 -1.97 -2.81 16.17
CA SER A 12 -1.92 -1.39 15.78
C SER A 12 -0.55 -1.00 15.21
N VAL A 13 0.54 -1.25 15.94
CA VAL A 13 1.89 -0.91 15.51
C VAL A 13 2.24 -1.60 14.20
N LEU A 14 1.94 -2.90 14.08
CA LEU A 14 2.17 -3.67 12.85
C LEU A 14 1.40 -3.06 11.67
N THR A 15 0.12 -2.74 11.87
CA THR A 15 -0.74 -2.16 10.81
C THR A 15 -0.21 -0.80 10.37
N ILE A 16 0.18 0.06 11.31
CA ILE A 16 0.76 1.38 11.01
C ILE A 16 2.07 1.22 10.23
N MET A 17 2.98 0.36 10.69
CA MET A 17 4.26 0.13 10.02
C MET A 17 4.08 -0.40 8.59
N LEU A 18 3.22 -1.41 8.40
CA LEU A 18 2.96 -2.00 7.08
C LEU A 18 2.41 -0.96 6.11
N ASN A 19 1.36 -0.22 6.49
CA ASN A 19 0.81 0.82 5.62
C ASN A 19 1.82 1.95 5.35
N GLY A 20 2.62 2.32 6.35
CA GLY A 20 3.66 3.35 6.20
C GLY A 20 4.73 2.96 5.19
N ILE A 21 5.25 1.73 5.28
CA ILE A 21 6.25 1.19 4.35
C ILE A 21 5.67 1.11 2.93
N LEU A 22 4.47 0.54 2.77
CA LEU A 22 3.84 0.39 1.46
C LEU A 22 3.50 1.73 0.80
N THR A 23 3.04 2.69 1.60
CA THR A 23 2.85 4.08 1.14
C THR A 23 4.15 4.67 0.63
N PHE A 24 5.23 4.53 1.41
CA PHE A 24 6.53 5.07 1.05
C PHE A 24 7.06 4.45 -0.26
N ILE A 25 7.01 3.12 -0.39
CA ILE A 25 7.45 2.41 -1.60
C ILE A 25 6.66 2.91 -2.81
N CYS A 26 5.33 2.86 -2.76
CA CYS A 26 4.47 3.22 -3.89
C CYS A 26 4.65 4.69 -4.31
N LEU A 27 4.69 5.63 -3.36
CA LEU A 27 4.87 7.04 -3.70
C LEU A 27 6.30 7.34 -4.18
N SER A 28 7.31 6.62 -3.69
CA SER A 28 8.69 6.73 -4.18
C SER A 28 8.82 6.26 -5.63
N GLU A 29 8.19 5.14 -5.98
CA GLU A 29 8.13 4.63 -7.36
C GLU A 29 7.41 5.61 -8.30
N TYR A 30 6.28 6.17 -7.85
CA TYR A 30 5.61 7.24 -8.59
C TYR A 30 6.52 8.46 -8.80
N TYR A 31 7.25 8.88 -7.76
CA TYR A 31 8.16 10.02 -7.88
C TYR A 31 9.32 9.74 -8.85
N LEU A 32 9.96 8.57 -8.74
CA LEU A 32 11.09 8.18 -9.58
C LEU A 32 10.68 8.07 -11.06
N VAL A 33 9.61 7.32 -11.36
CA VAL A 33 9.21 7.03 -12.74
C VAL A 33 8.31 8.13 -13.31
N GLY A 34 7.35 8.61 -12.52
CA GLY A 34 6.35 9.58 -12.93
C GLY A 34 6.88 11.01 -13.01
N ILE A 35 7.66 11.45 -12.02
CA ILE A 35 8.16 12.84 -11.93
C ILE A 35 9.57 12.96 -12.49
N LEU A 36 10.51 12.15 -12.00
CA LEU A 36 11.91 12.21 -12.42
C LEU A 36 12.18 11.51 -13.77
N LYS A 37 11.18 10.81 -14.32
CA LYS A 37 11.28 10.05 -15.59
C LYS A 37 12.44 9.06 -15.60
N ASN A 38 12.84 8.56 -14.44
CA ASN A 38 13.90 7.56 -14.35
C ASN A 38 13.34 6.19 -14.69
N THR A 39 13.42 5.83 -15.97
CA THR A 39 12.91 4.56 -16.50
C THR A 39 13.98 3.49 -16.67
N LYS A 40 15.25 3.82 -16.36
CA LYS A 40 16.38 2.90 -16.54
C LYS A 40 16.28 1.76 -15.54
N GLY A 41 16.28 0.53 -16.04
CA GLY A 41 16.22 -0.69 -15.21
C GLY A 41 14.82 -1.29 -15.09
N TYR A 42 13.79 -0.65 -15.62
CA TYR A 42 12.43 -1.20 -15.69
C TYR A 42 12.17 -1.88 -17.04
N PRO A 43 11.38 -2.97 -17.08
CA PRO A 43 11.11 -3.73 -18.31
C PRO A 43 10.00 -3.09 -19.18
N PHE A 44 9.92 -1.75 -19.21
CA PHE A 44 8.83 -1.05 -19.90
C PHE A 44 8.82 -1.36 -21.41
N GLY A 45 7.64 -1.67 -21.95
CA GLY A 45 7.46 -1.90 -23.38
C GLY A 45 8.08 -3.19 -23.94
N GLY A 46 8.47 -4.13 -23.09
CA GLY A 46 8.98 -5.44 -23.53
C GLY A 46 7.89 -6.31 -24.17
N GLU A 47 8.28 -7.15 -25.14
CA GLU A 47 7.39 -8.09 -25.86
C GLU A 47 7.08 -9.37 -25.05
N GLY A 48 7.69 -9.54 -23.87
CA GLY A 48 7.50 -10.71 -23.00
C GLY A 48 6.25 -10.62 -22.11
N SER A 49 6.02 -11.65 -21.30
CA SER A 49 4.94 -11.67 -20.30
C SER A 49 5.26 -10.75 -19.11
N THR A 50 5.31 -9.44 -19.34
CA THR A 50 5.39 -8.44 -18.28
C THR A 50 4.00 -8.16 -17.73
N PRO A 51 3.84 -7.92 -16.41
CA PRO A 51 2.58 -7.44 -15.84
C PRO A 51 2.03 -6.23 -16.62
N TRP A 52 0.70 -6.14 -16.72
CA TRP A 52 0.04 -5.16 -17.59
C TRP A 52 0.45 -3.71 -17.32
N TYR A 53 0.74 -3.36 -16.06
CA TYR A 53 1.09 -2.01 -15.64
C TYR A 53 2.53 -1.60 -16.04
N TYR A 54 3.38 -2.55 -16.48
CA TYR A 54 4.68 -2.28 -17.10
C TYR A 54 4.58 -1.92 -18.59
N LYS A 55 3.37 -1.87 -19.18
CA LYS A 55 3.21 -1.54 -20.61
C LYS A 55 3.79 -0.17 -20.98
N THR A 56 3.64 0.82 -20.09
CA THR A 56 4.28 2.13 -20.22
C THR A 56 4.73 2.65 -18.86
N ALA A 57 5.75 3.50 -18.85
CA ALA A 57 6.22 4.16 -17.63
C ALA A 57 5.12 5.01 -16.96
N GLU A 58 4.26 5.64 -17.76
CA GLU A 58 3.12 6.42 -17.25
C GLU A 58 2.08 5.53 -16.56
N MET A 59 1.76 4.37 -17.13
CA MET A 59 0.83 3.42 -16.54
C MET A 59 1.37 2.89 -15.20
N TYR A 60 2.65 2.50 -15.18
CA TYR A 60 3.34 2.07 -13.96
C TYR A 60 3.30 3.14 -12.87
N ALA A 61 3.64 4.38 -13.21
CA ALA A 61 3.64 5.48 -12.26
C ALA A 61 2.23 5.74 -11.71
N ASN A 62 1.21 5.78 -12.56
CA ASN A 62 -0.17 6.02 -12.14
C ASN A 62 -0.72 4.90 -11.23
N VAL A 63 -0.36 3.64 -11.51
CA VAL A 63 -0.72 2.51 -10.63
C VAL A 63 -0.08 2.66 -9.25
N ASN A 64 1.21 2.98 -9.20
CA ASN A 64 1.91 3.22 -7.94
C ASN A 64 1.35 4.44 -7.18
N LEU A 65 0.97 5.51 -7.87
CA LEU A 65 0.28 6.64 -7.24
C LEU A 65 -1.06 6.22 -6.62
N GLY A 66 -1.85 5.44 -7.36
CA GLY A 66 -3.15 4.94 -6.89
C GLY A 66 -3.01 4.11 -5.61
N PHE A 67 -2.14 3.11 -5.62
CA PHE A 67 -1.87 2.29 -4.43
C PHE A 67 -1.25 3.11 -3.30
N GLY A 68 -0.30 3.99 -3.61
CA GLY A 68 0.32 4.86 -2.61
C GLY A 68 -0.68 5.74 -1.88
N PHE A 69 -1.67 6.29 -2.59
CA PHE A 69 -2.75 7.06 -1.96
C PHE A 69 -3.67 6.19 -1.10
N VAL A 70 -4.03 5.00 -1.58
CA VAL A 70 -4.87 4.06 -0.81
C VAL A 70 -4.18 3.61 0.48
N PHE A 71 -2.88 3.30 0.43
CA PHE A 71 -2.10 2.99 1.63
C PHE A 71 -1.91 4.20 2.53
N LEU A 72 -1.76 5.42 1.98
CA LEU A 72 -1.66 6.63 2.78
C LEU A 72 -2.95 6.87 3.59
N VAL A 73 -4.11 6.74 2.96
CA VAL A 73 -5.41 6.84 3.65
C VAL A 73 -5.53 5.76 4.72
N SER A 74 -5.10 4.54 4.42
CA SER A 74 -5.11 3.42 5.37
C SER A 74 -4.16 3.65 6.55
N PHE A 75 -2.98 4.22 6.30
CA PHE A 75 -1.97 4.61 7.29
C PHE A 75 -2.52 5.67 8.26
N LEU A 76 -3.09 6.75 7.72
CA LEU A 76 -3.70 7.81 8.51
C LEU A 76 -4.90 7.30 9.32
N THR A 77 -5.70 6.40 8.74
CA THR A 77 -6.82 5.74 9.42
C THR A 77 -6.32 4.87 10.57
N ALA A 78 -5.24 4.09 10.38
CA ALA A 78 -4.66 3.24 11.43
C ALA A 78 -4.10 4.08 12.59
N ILE A 79 -3.41 5.19 12.30
CA ILE A 79 -2.94 6.15 13.32
C ILE A 79 -4.13 6.71 14.10
N TRP A 80 -5.15 7.22 13.40
CA TRP A 80 -6.33 7.80 14.03
C TRP A 80 -7.08 6.78 14.90
N ALA A 81 -7.29 5.57 14.38
CA ALA A 81 -7.92 4.47 15.10
C ALA A 81 -7.14 4.11 16.38
N THR A 82 -5.81 4.16 16.30
CA THR A 82 -4.90 3.90 17.44
C THR A 82 -5.00 4.99 18.50
N ILE A 83 -4.96 6.26 18.11
CA ILE A 83 -5.14 7.41 19.02
C ILE A 83 -6.49 7.32 19.73
N LYS A 84 -7.54 6.89 19.03
CA LYS A 84 -8.88 6.69 19.60
C LYS A 84 -9.06 5.36 20.34
N SER A 85 -8.00 4.54 20.45
CA SER A 85 -8.06 3.19 21.04
C SER A 85 -9.19 2.33 20.46
N ASN A 86 -9.52 2.52 19.18
CA ASN A 86 -10.62 1.84 18.50
C ASN A 86 -10.14 0.51 17.89
N ASN A 87 -10.15 -0.53 18.71
CA ASN A 87 -9.73 -1.89 18.32
C ASN A 87 -10.42 -2.41 17.04
N LYS A 88 -11.73 -2.16 16.89
CA LYS A 88 -12.49 -2.66 15.74
C LYS A 88 -11.98 -2.05 14.44
N LEU A 89 -11.72 -0.74 14.46
CA LEU A 89 -11.23 -0.03 13.30
C LEU A 89 -9.78 -0.42 12.97
N VAL A 90 -8.90 -0.55 13.97
CA VAL A 90 -7.54 -1.08 13.78
C VAL A 90 -7.57 -2.46 13.12
N PHE A 91 -8.42 -3.36 13.60
CA PHE A 91 -8.55 -4.71 13.05
C PHE A 91 -9.09 -4.70 11.62
N PHE A 92 -10.10 -3.87 11.34
CA PHE A 92 -10.62 -3.69 9.99
C PHE A 92 -9.55 -3.15 9.03
N THR A 93 -8.79 -2.12 9.45
CA THR A 93 -7.69 -1.57 8.66
C THR A 93 -6.61 -2.61 8.41
N CYS A 94 -6.28 -3.46 9.38
CA CYS A 94 -5.33 -4.56 9.20
C CYS A 94 -5.79 -5.55 8.12
N ILE A 95 -7.04 -6.01 8.19
CA ILE A 95 -7.62 -6.91 7.17
C ILE A 95 -7.62 -6.23 5.80
N TRP A 96 -8.02 -4.96 5.75
CA TRP A 96 -8.01 -4.17 4.52
C TRP A 96 -6.61 -4.07 3.91
N THR A 97 -5.58 -3.82 4.71
CA THR A 97 -4.18 -3.80 4.26
C THR A 97 -3.75 -5.15 3.70
N ILE A 98 -4.11 -6.26 4.35
CA ILE A 98 -3.80 -7.61 3.85
C ILE A 98 -4.49 -7.84 2.49
N LEU A 99 -5.75 -7.45 2.34
CA LEU A 99 -6.47 -7.57 1.07
C LEU A 99 -5.81 -6.74 -0.05
N LEU A 100 -5.35 -5.53 0.25
CA LEU A 100 -4.62 -4.70 -0.72
C LEU A 100 -3.31 -5.32 -1.16
N ILE A 101 -2.54 -5.89 -0.23
CA ILE A 101 -1.29 -6.61 -0.55
C ILE A 101 -1.61 -7.79 -1.48
N LEU A 102 -2.64 -8.59 -1.16
CA LEU A 102 -3.05 -9.70 -2.02
C LEU A 102 -3.46 -9.24 -3.42
N ILE A 103 -4.17 -8.10 -3.53
CA ILE A 103 -4.51 -7.50 -4.82
C ILE A 103 -3.23 -7.14 -5.59
N MET A 104 -2.25 -6.49 -4.96
CA MET A 104 -0.95 -6.17 -5.59
C MET A 104 -0.19 -7.43 -6.04
N MET A 105 -0.22 -8.51 -5.26
CA MET A 105 0.42 -9.77 -5.65
C MET A 105 -0.25 -10.41 -6.86
N VAL A 106 -1.59 -10.41 -6.91
CA VAL A 106 -2.36 -10.98 -8.03
C VAL A 106 -2.22 -10.13 -9.30
N THR A 107 -2.14 -8.80 -9.18
CA THR A 107 -1.88 -7.93 -10.33
C THR A 107 -0.43 -7.99 -10.81
N GLY A 108 0.44 -8.71 -10.08
CA GLY A 108 1.84 -8.93 -10.41
C GLY A 108 2.75 -7.76 -10.05
N GLN A 109 2.34 -6.87 -9.14
CA GLN A 109 3.09 -5.67 -8.71
C GLN A 109 4.34 -5.97 -7.90
N GLU A 110 4.39 -7.13 -7.22
CA GLU A 110 5.51 -7.53 -6.33
C GLU A 110 6.12 -8.90 -6.72
N ARG A 111 6.59 -9.05 -7.96
CA ARG A 111 7.47 -10.18 -8.35
C ARG A 111 8.85 -9.69 -8.77
#